data_AF-A0AAV0VC67-F1
#
_entry.id   AF-A0AAV0VC67-F1
#
_cell.length_a   1.000
_cell.length_b   1.000
_cell.length_c   1.000
_cell.angle_alpha   90.00
_cell.angle_beta   90.00
_cell.angle_gamma   90.00
#
_symmetry.space_group_name_H-M   'P 1'
#
loop_
_entity.id
_entity.type
_entity.pdbx_description
1 polymer ?
#
loop_
_entity_poly.entity_id
_entity_poly.type
_entity_poly.pdbx_seq_one_letter_code
_entity_poly.pdbx_strand_id
1 'polypeptide(L)'
;MSLAAVDAVDADSSASSSSLSLFVHCSRTTSSTSSSKGTPPSIHVQLVDPPTLYEADVVSSHKPRALDCSGTEYVAAVESALMASSFDQPSRFDFRWSKQKRSLTLMERTGFAMRFCAIEFRTSEDVATWRELLHQVATQQRENSKLILETETKVKHCETVLEQKEALLETALTAKQKIEDGLFQGFCAVLNTKKDEIRRLQFEMEKVQDMHKYEMKPMKKRKVVAPKGENESDRGEIKEEDEGGGRKKKKMKMKR
;
A
#
# COMPACT_ATOMS: atom_id res chain seq x y z
N MET A 1 -27.44 -0.84 -9.06
CA MET A 1 -28.05 -0.47 -7.76
C MET A 1 -27.89 -1.66 -6.84
N SER A 2 -27.49 -1.46 -5.58
CA SER A 2 -27.25 -2.56 -4.64
C SER A 2 -28.05 -2.35 -3.37
N LEU A 3 -28.39 -3.46 -2.72
CA LEU A 3 -28.95 -3.46 -1.38
C LEU A 3 -27.85 -3.01 -0.40
N ALA A 4 -28.01 -1.86 0.21
CA ALA A 4 -27.07 -1.32 1.19
C ALA A 4 -27.51 -1.67 2.61
N ALA A 5 -26.59 -2.09 3.45
CA ALA A 5 -26.84 -2.23 4.89
C ALA A 5 -26.70 -0.86 5.55
N VAL A 6 -27.67 -0.50 6.38
CA VAL A 6 -27.74 0.76 7.11
C VAL A 6 -27.89 0.45 8.60
N ASP A 7 -26.92 0.91 9.39
CA ASP A 7 -26.99 0.83 10.84
C ASP A 7 -27.95 1.91 11.37
N ALA A 8 -28.99 1.47 12.07
CA ALA A 8 -30.01 2.34 12.65
C ALA A 8 -30.18 2.05 14.15
N VAL A 9 -30.59 3.07 14.90
CA VAL A 9 -31.01 2.91 16.29
C VAL A 9 -32.51 2.64 16.32
N ASP A 10 -32.92 1.62 17.07
CA ASP A 10 -34.34 1.38 17.33
C ASP A 10 -34.92 2.53 18.16
N ALA A 11 -35.88 3.26 17.59
CA ALA A 11 -36.53 4.38 18.24
C ALA A 11 -37.68 3.95 19.17
N ASP A 12 -38.19 2.73 19.02
CA ASP A 12 -39.32 2.20 19.81
C ASP A 12 -38.83 1.39 21.02
N SER A 13 -37.56 0.97 21.01
CA SER A 13 -36.91 0.30 22.14
C SER A 13 -36.68 1.24 23.32
N SER A 14 -37.04 0.77 24.51
CA SER A 14 -36.74 1.45 25.78
C SER A 14 -35.26 1.37 26.17
N ALA A 15 -34.50 0.45 25.55
CA ALA A 15 -33.06 0.37 25.72
C ALA A 15 -32.37 1.34 24.77
N SER A 16 -31.77 2.41 25.30
CA SER A 16 -31.20 3.53 24.54
C SER A 16 -30.02 3.20 23.60
N SER A 17 -29.67 1.91 23.43
CA SER A 17 -28.50 1.45 22.69
C SER A 17 -28.77 0.23 21.79
N SER A 18 -30.01 -0.12 21.48
CA SER A 18 -30.29 -1.21 20.53
C SER A 18 -30.03 -0.75 19.09
N SER A 19 -28.89 -1.15 18.54
CA SER A 19 -28.56 -1.02 17.13
C SER A 19 -29.24 -2.13 16.31
N LEU A 20 -29.79 -1.74 15.16
CA LEU A 20 -30.43 -2.60 14.18
C LEU A 20 -29.70 -2.43 12.84
N SER A 21 -29.46 -3.53 12.14
CA SER A 21 -29.01 -3.50 10.75
C SER A 21 -30.22 -3.61 9.84
N LEU A 22 -30.51 -2.55 9.10
CA LEU A 22 -31.57 -2.51 8.10
C LEU A 22 -30.97 -2.63 6.71
N PHE A 23 -31.75 -3.11 5.74
CA PHE A 23 -31.30 -3.15 4.36
C PHE A 23 -32.14 -2.21 3.51
N VAL A 24 -31.49 -1.38 2.71
CA VAL A 24 -32.14 -0.37 1.88
C VAL A 24 -31.76 -0.60 0.42
N HIS A 25 -32.77 -0.60 -0.44
CA HIS A 25 -32.59 -0.49 -1.88
C HIS A 25 -33.13 0.86 -2.34
N CYS A 26 -32.26 1.66 -2.98
CA CYS A 26 -32.65 2.93 -3.56
C CYS A 26 -32.60 2.83 -5.09
N SER A 27 -33.66 3.27 -5.76
CA SER A 27 -33.71 3.40 -7.21
C SER A 27 -34.16 4.81 -7.61
N ARG A 28 -33.47 5.41 -8.57
CA ARG A 28 -33.89 6.70 -9.12
C ARG A 28 -35.08 6.48 -10.05
N THR A 29 -36.19 7.15 -9.77
CA THR A 29 -37.35 7.17 -10.66
C THR A 29 -37.18 8.28 -11.68
N THR A 30 -36.38 8.02 -12.73
CA THR A 30 -36.37 8.91 -13.89
C THR A 30 -37.64 8.66 -14.69
N SER A 31 -38.57 9.61 -14.74
CA SER A 31 -39.66 9.53 -15.73
C SER A 31 -39.04 9.51 -17.12
N SER A 32 -39.05 8.34 -17.75
CA SER A 32 -38.53 8.04 -19.08
C SER A 32 -39.44 8.63 -20.16
N THR A 33 -39.65 9.94 -20.11
CA THR A 33 -40.14 10.71 -21.24
C THR A 33 -39.18 11.85 -21.49
N SER A 34 -38.51 11.76 -22.63
CA SER A 34 -37.74 12.78 -23.30
C SER A 34 -38.51 14.12 -23.36
N SER A 35 -38.37 14.96 -22.34
CA SER A 35 -38.61 16.39 -22.48
C SER A 35 -37.84 17.16 -21.40
N SER A 36 -37.02 18.08 -21.89
CA SER A 36 -36.31 19.10 -21.16
C SER A 36 -37.23 19.91 -20.24
N LYS A 37 -36.74 20.18 -19.01
CA LYS A 37 -37.27 21.09 -17.98
C LYS A 37 -38.61 20.69 -17.35
N GLY A 38 -38.56 20.07 -16.16
CA GLY A 38 -39.64 20.24 -15.20
C GLY A 38 -39.77 19.17 -14.12
N THR A 39 -39.37 17.94 -14.37
CA THR A 39 -39.63 16.87 -13.39
C THR A 39 -38.59 16.92 -12.26
N PRO A 40 -39.01 17.17 -11.00
CA PRO A 40 -38.10 17.21 -9.88
C PRO A 40 -37.47 15.82 -9.66
N PRO A 41 -36.20 15.73 -9.22
CA PRO A 41 -35.60 14.45 -8.91
C PRO A 41 -36.37 13.74 -7.79
N SER A 42 -36.50 12.43 -7.96
CA SER A 42 -37.17 11.53 -7.04
C SER A 42 -36.43 10.21 -6.93
N ILE A 43 -36.42 9.65 -5.72
CA ILE A 43 -35.91 8.33 -5.43
C ILE A 43 -37.02 7.48 -4.83
N HIS A 44 -37.09 6.23 -5.24
CA HIS A 44 -37.89 5.21 -4.62
C HIS A 44 -37.00 4.41 -3.66
N VAL A 45 -37.44 4.30 -2.41
CA VAL A 45 -36.69 3.68 -1.32
C VAL A 45 -37.47 2.48 -0.82
N GLN A 46 -36.84 1.31 -0.91
CA GLN A 46 -37.35 0.06 -0.36
C GLN A 46 -36.50 -0.32 0.85
N LEU A 47 -37.11 -0.37 2.03
CA LEU A 47 -36.48 -0.69 3.30
C LEU A 47 -36.94 -2.09 3.75
N VAL A 48 -35.99 -2.96 4.03
CA VAL A 48 -36.21 -4.32 4.50
C VAL A 48 -35.89 -4.38 6.00
N ASP A 49 -36.94 -4.58 6.79
CA ASP A 49 -36.87 -4.94 8.22
C ASP A 49 -37.59 -6.29 8.36
N PRO A 50 -36.86 -7.43 8.27
CA PRO A 50 -37.46 -8.74 8.15
C PRO A 50 -38.51 -9.02 9.24
N PRO A 51 -39.69 -9.57 8.88
CA PRO A 51 -40.06 -10.10 7.56
C PRO A 51 -40.78 -9.08 6.64
N THR A 52 -40.77 -7.78 6.97
CA THR A 52 -41.62 -6.78 6.30
C THR A 52 -40.80 -5.90 5.35
N LEU A 53 -41.38 -5.61 4.19
CA LEU A 53 -40.86 -4.65 3.21
C LEU A 53 -41.63 -3.35 3.34
N TYR A 54 -40.89 -2.25 3.35
CA TYR A 54 -41.39 -0.90 3.50
C TYR A 54 -40.99 -0.08 2.27
N GLU A 55 -41.90 0.70 1.73
CA GLU A 55 -41.67 1.49 0.52
C GLU A 55 -42.00 2.97 0.75
N ALA A 56 -41.17 3.85 0.21
CA ALA A 56 -41.36 5.29 0.27
C ALA A 56 -40.80 5.98 -0.98
N ASP A 57 -41.49 7.01 -1.46
CA ASP A 57 -40.97 7.91 -2.48
C ASP A 57 -40.47 9.20 -1.83
N VAL A 58 -39.21 9.54 -2.09
CA VAL A 58 -38.62 10.80 -1.65
C VAL A 58 -38.49 11.72 -2.85
N VAL A 59 -39.30 12.78 -2.84
CA VAL A 59 -39.35 13.81 -3.88
C VAL A 59 -38.83 15.13 -3.34
N SER A 60 -38.44 16.04 -4.23
CA SER A 60 -37.95 17.38 -3.86
C SER A 60 -38.95 18.20 -3.03
N SER A 61 -40.25 17.99 -3.19
CA SER A 61 -41.30 18.66 -2.41
C SER A 61 -41.39 18.18 -0.96
N HIS A 62 -40.80 17.04 -0.62
CA HIS A 62 -40.72 16.54 0.76
C HIS A 62 -39.62 17.24 1.57
N LYS A 63 -38.83 18.13 0.97
CA LYS A 63 -37.79 18.89 1.67
C LYS A 63 -38.40 19.69 2.84
N PRO A 64 -37.94 19.47 4.09
CA PRO A 64 -38.34 20.30 5.21
C PRO A 64 -38.00 21.78 4.97
N ARG A 65 -38.91 22.69 5.33
CA ARG A 65 -38.72 24.15 5.15
C ARG A 65 -37.52 24.71 5.91
N ALA A 66 -37.13 24.06 7.01
CA ALA A 66 -36.01 24.45 7.84
C ALA A 66 -34.64 24.13 7.23
N LEU A 67 -34.57 23.29 6.18
CA LEU A 67 -33.32 22.97 5.50
C LEU A 67 -32.98 24.02 4.44
N ASP A 68 -31.83 24.66 4.64
CA ASP A 68 -31.24 25.63 3.72
C ASP A 68 -30.45 24.94 2.59
N CYS A 69 -31.13 24.09 1.82
CA CYS A 69 -30.59 23.42 0.65
C CYS A 69 -31.61 23.38 -0.49
N SER A 70 -31.18 23.13 -1.72
CA SER A 70 -32.11 22.93 -2.83
C SER A 70 -32.86 21.59 -2.71
N GLY A 71 -34.05 21.47 -3.32
CA GLY A 71 -34.79 20.19 -3.33
C GLY A 71 -34.02 19.05 -4.00
N THR A 72 -33.21 19.39 -5.00
CA THR A 72 -32.28 18.47 -5.68
C THR A 72 -31.15 18.02 -4.77
N GLU A 73 -30.54 18.94 -4.01
CA GLU A 73 -29.52 18.60 -3.00
C GLU A 73 -30.10 17.74 -1.89
N TYR A 74 -31.33 18.02 -1.46
CA TYR A 74 -32.02 17.22 -0.46
C TYR A 74 -32.15 15.75 -0.90
N VAL A 75 -32.69 15.51 -2.09
CA VAL A 75 -32.88 14.14 -2.61
C VAL A 75 -31.52 13.44 -2.78
N ALA A 76 -30.52 14.15 -3.32
CA ALA A 76 -29.17 13.61 -3.47
C ALA A 76 -28.51 13.30 -2.12
N ALA A 77 -28.72 14.12 -1.09
CA ALA A 77 -28.20 13.90 0.26
C ALA A 77 -28.84 12.68 0.91
N VAL A 78 -30.16 12.49 0.76
CA VAL A 78 -30.87 11.31 1.25
C VAL A 78 -30.39 10.05 0.53
N GLU A 79 -30.31 10.08 -0.80
CA GLU A 79 -29.80 8.95 -1.60
C GLU A 79 -28.37 8.57 -1.18
N SER A 80 -27.49 9.56 -1.06
CA SER A 80 -26.10 9.35 -0.65
C SER A 80 -26.00 8.80 0.76
N ALA A 81 -26.87 9.25 1.69
CA ALA A 81 -26.92 8.74 3.05
C ALA A 81 -27.30 7.25 3.09
N LEU A 82 -28.32 6.86 2.32
CA LEU A 82 -28.83 5.48 2.32
C LEU A 82 -27.95 4.50 1.52
N MET A 83 -27.16 5.02 0.57
CA MET A 83 -26.25 4.23 -0.26
C MET A 83 -24.80 4.23 0.25
N ALA A 84 -24.49 5.01 1.29
CA ALA A 84 -23.14 5.08 1.85
C ALA A 84 -22.74 3.69 2.35
N SER A 85 -21.75 3.09 1.68
CA SER A 85 -21.18 1.82 2.09
C SER A 85 -20.42 2.03 3.40
N SER A 86 -20.81 1.31 4.44
CA SER A 86 -20.31 1.40 5.82
C SER A 86 -18.81 1.08 6.00
N PHE A 87 -18.05 0.95 4.91
CA PHE A 87 -16.73 0.33 4.94
C PHE A 87 -15.54 1.29 5.11
N ASP A 88 -15.66 2.61 4.87
CA ASP A 88 -14.46 3.47 4.91
C ASP A 88 -14.66 4.91 5.42
N GLN A 89 -15.90 5.38 5.61
CA GLN A 89 -16.16 6.71 6.16
C GLN A 89 -17.37 6.68 7.11
N PRO A 90 -17.29 7.27 8.31
CA PRO A 90 -18.46 7.39 9.17
C PRO A 90 -19.52 8.20 8.44
N SER A 91 -20.70 7.61 8.27
CA SER A 91 -21.85 8.30 7.66
C SER A 91 -22.07 9.65 8.34
N ARG A 92 -22.31 10.70 7.54
CA ARG A 92 -22.73 12.03 8.03
C ARG A 92 -24.02 11.95 8.87
N PHE A 93 -24.80 10.89 8.68
CA PHE A 93 -26.10 10.69 9.30
C PHE A 93 -26.14 9.45 10.19
N ASP A 94 -26.74 9.61 11.36
CA ASP A 94 -27.30 8.51 12.14
C ASP A 94 -28.73 8.24 11.71
N PHE A 95 -29.09 6.98 11.65
CA PHE A 95 -30.44 6.57 11.32
C PHE A 95 -31.19 6.16 12.58
N ARG A 96 -32.44 6.58 12.70
CA ARG A 96 -33.35 6.12 13.76
C ARG A 96 -34.59 5.52 13.11
N TRP A 97 -34.86 4.26 13.38
CA TRP A 97 -36.00 3.54 12.81
C TRP A 97 -37.08 3.35 13.87
N SER A 98 -38.29 3.81 13.58
CA SER A 98 -39.49 3.49 14.38
C SER A 98 -40.38 2.59 13.55
N LYS A 99 -40.53 1.34 13.98
CA LYS A 99 -41.41 0.35 13.36
C LYS A 99 -42.88 0.72 13.61
N GLN A 100 -43.20 1.27 14.78
CA GLN A 100 -44.56 1.71 15.14
C GLN A 100 -45.03 2.85 14.24
N LYS A 101 -44.15 3.84 13.98
CA LYS A 101 -44.46 4.97 13.10
C LYS A 101 -44.12 4.72 11.64
N ARG A 102 -43.47 3.58 11.34
CA ARG A 102 -42.94 3.21 10.01
C ARG A 102 -42.10 4.34 9.43
N SER A 103 -41.24 4.93 10.25
CA SER A 103 -40.50 6.13 9.88
C SER A 103 -39.02 6.00 10.17
N LEU A 104 -38.20 6.32 9.17
CA LEU A 104 -36.75 6.41 9.26
C LEU A 104 -36.36 7.88 9.39
N THR A 105 -35.78 8.26 10.51
CA THR A 105 -35.28 9.61 10.77
C THR A 105 -33.78 9.66 10.52
N LEU A 106 -33.35 10.62 9.70
CA LEU A 106 -31.94 10.91 9.45
C LEU A 106 -31.51 12.03 10.40
N MET A 107 -30.53 11.75 11.24
CA MET A 107 -29.96 12.68 12.21
C MET A 107 -28.54 13.05 11.77
N GLU A 108 -28.32 14.30 11.41
CA GLU A 108 -27.02 14.79 10.99
C GLU A 108 -26.08 15.00 12.19
N ARG A 109 -24.84 14.53 12.08
CA ARG A 109 -23.79 14.71 13.09
C ARG A 109 -22.85 15.88 12.72
N THR A 110 -23.24 17.10 13.07
CA THR A 110 -22.40 18.32 12.94
C THR A 110 -22.14 18.93 14.32
N GLY A 111 -21.48 18.18 15.21
CA GLY A 111 -21.19 18.60 16.59
C GLY A 111 -22.35 18.42 17.59
N PHE A 112 -23.59 18.41 17.11
CA PHE A 112 -24.78 17.96 17.84
C PHE A 112 -25.70 17.20 16.87
N ALA A 113 -26.47 16.23 17.37
CA ALA A 113 -27.38 15.44 16.53
C ALA A 113 -28.62 16.26 16.18
N MET A 114 -28.72 16.72 14.93
CA MET A 114 -29.87 17.50 14.44
C MET A 114 -30.70 16.67 13.48
N ARG A 115 -32.03 16.74 13.57
CA ARG A 115 -32.92 16.06 12.63
C ARG A 115 -32.81 16.69 11.25
N PHE A 116 -32.28 15.94 10.29
CA PHE A 116 -32.21 16.33 8.89
C PHE A 116 -33.57 16.15 8.21
N CYS A 117 -34.09 14.92 8.20
CA CYS A 117 -35.43 14.63 7.71
C CYS A 117 -35.99 13.36 8.36
N ALA A 118 -37.26 13.07 8.08
CA ALA A 118 -37.81 11.74 8.30
C ALA A 118 -38.56 11.30 7.06
N ILE A 119 -38.41 10.02 6.75
CA ILE A 119 -39.06 9.36 5.63
C ILE A 119 -40.15 8.48 6.25
N GLU A 120 -41.38 8.64 5.77
CA GLU A 120 -42.52 7.81 6.17
C GLU A 120 -42.71 6.71 5.14
N PHE A 121 -42.80 5.47 5.62
CA PHE A 121 -42.92 4.30 4.77
C PHE A 121 -44.30 3.68 4.84
N ARG A 122 -44.70 3.10 3.71
CA ARG A 122 -45.87 2.23 3.60
C ARG A 122 -45.39 0.79 3.61
N THR A 123 -46.17 -0.10 4.20
CA THR A 123 -45.91 -1.54 4.12
C THR A 123 -46.22 -2.02 2.72
N SER A 124 -45.28 -2.69 2.07
CA SER A 124 -45.57 -3.44 0.85
C SER A 124 -46.22 -4.76 1.22
N GLU A 125 -47.44 -4.97 0.74
CA GLU A 125 -48.18 -6.23 0.87
C GLU A 125 -48.03 -7.11 -0.37
N ASP A 126 -47.42 -6.57 -1.44
CA ASP A 126 -47.30 -7.25 -2.71
C ASP A 126 -46.15 -8.25 -2.72
N VAL A 127 -46.48 -9.53 -2.79
CA VAL A 127 -45.53 -10.62 -2.92
C VAL A 127 -44.67 -10.50 -4.18
N ALA A 128 -45.17 -9.87 -5.26
CA ALA A 128 -44.40 -9.68 -6.48
C ALA A 128 -43.23 -8.72 -6.27
N THR A 129 -43.42 -7.59 -5.56
CA THR A 129 -42.31 -6.68 -5.20
C THR A 129 -41.19 -7.37 -4.42
N TRP A 130 -41.54 -8.23 -3.47
CA TRP A 130 -40.58 -9.06 -2.74
C TRP A 130 -39.81 -10.00 -3.65
N ARG A 131 -40.49 -10.69 -4.57
CA ARG A 131 -39.83 -11.61 -5.52
C ARG A 131 -38.90 -10.85 -6.47
N GLU A 132 -39.32 -9.68 -6.93
CA GLU A 132 -38.52 -8.84 -7.81
C GLU A 132 -37.25 -8.36 -7.10
N LEU A 133 -37.36 -7.86 -5.86
CA LEU A 133 -36.21 -7.45 -5.06
C LEU A 133 -35.23 -8.62 -4.84
N LEU A 134 -35.74 -9.79 -4.46
CA LEU A 134 -34.90 -10.99 -4.28
C LEU A 134 -34.23 -11.43 -5.59
N HIS A 135 -34.94 -11.34 -6.72
CA HIS A 135 -34.37 -11.67 -8.02
C HIS A 135 -33.25 -10.69 -8.42
N GLN A 136 -33.45 -9.39 -8.17
CA GLN A 136 -32.44 -8.37 -8.40
C GLN A 136 -31.19 -8.60 -7.53
N VAL A 137 -31.37 -8.87 -6.23
CA VAL A 137 -30.26 -9.18 -5.32
C VAL A 137 -29.51 -10.43 -5.76
N ALA A 138 -30.22 -11.52 -6.10
CA ALA A 138 -29.59 -12.76 -6.56
C ALA A 138 -28.82 -12.58 -7.87
N THR A 139 -29.37 -11.81 -8.80
CA THR A 139 -28.72 -11.50 -10.09
C THR A 139 -27.47 -10.66 -9.87
N GLN A 140 -27.56 -9.62 -9.04
CA GLN A 140 -26.41 -8.80 -8.71
C GLN A 140 -25.32 -9.59 -7.98
N GLN A 141 -25.69 -10.47 -7.05
CA GLN A 141 -24.73 -11.33 -6.36
C GLN A 141 -23.97 -12.23 -7.33
N ARG A 142 -24.66 -12.78 -8.34
CA ARG A 142 -24.03 -13.58 -9.40
C ARG A 142 -23.06 -12.75 -10.24
N GLU A 143 -23.47 -11.56 -10.66
CA GLU A 143 -22.62 -10.65 -11.44
C GLU A 143 -21.38 -10.21 -10.65
N ASN A 144 -21.56 -9.82 -9.39
CA ASN A 144 -20.46 -9.45 -8.49
C ASN A 144 -19.51 -10.62 -8.28
N SER A 145 -20.02 -11.85 -8.09
CA SER A 145 -19.18 -13.04 -7.93
C SER A 145 -18.34 -13.31 -9.18
N LYS A 146 -18.90 -13.10 -10.37
CA LYS A 146 -18.18 -13.22 -11.65
C LYS A 146 -17.08 -12.16 -11.76
N LEU A 147 -17.40 -10.90 -11.44
CA LEU A 147 -16.42 -9.81 -11.45
C LEU A 147 -15.28 -10.06 -10.46
N ILE A 148 -15.59 -10.52 -9.25
CA ILE A 148 -14.58 -10.87 -8.24
C ILE A 148 -13.64 -11.94 -8.79
N LEU A 149 -14.18 -13.02 -9.37
CA LEU A 149 -13.37 -14.09 -9.96
C LEU A 149 -12.50 -13.60 -11.14
N GLU A 150 -13.03 -12.73 -12.00
CA GLU A 150 -12.26 -12.09 -13.07
C GLU A 150 -11.15 -11.18 -12.52
N THR A 151 -11.38 -10.47 -11.42
CA THR A 151 -10.33 -9.65 -10.77
C THR A 151 -9.27 -10.52 -10.09
N GLU A 152 -9.66 -11.59 -9.39
CA GLU A 152 -8.72 -12.51 -8.75
C GLU A 152 -7.82 -13.22 -9.76
N THR A 153 -8.37 -13.62 -10.91
CA THR A 153 -7.57 -14.22 -11.99
C THR A 153 -6.57 -13.23 -12.59
N LYS A 154 -6.95 -11.96 -12.77
CA LYS A 154 -6.03 -10.89 -13.20
C LYS A 154 -4.93 -10.64 -12.16
N VAL A 155 -5.28 -10.60 -10.88
CA VAL A 155 -4.30 -10.43 -9.79
C VAL A 155 -3.29 -11.56 -9.79
N LYS A 156 -3.73 -12.82 -9.82
CA LYS A 156 -2.84 -13.99 -9.89
C LYS A 156 -1.91 -13.95 -11.11
N HIS A 157 -2.42 -13.50 -12.25
CA HIS A 157 -1.60 -13.33 -13.45
C HIS A 157 -0.53 -12.25 -13.25
N CYS A 158 -0.90 -11.10 -12.69
CA CYS A 158 0.05 -10.02 -12.37
C CYS A 158 1.11 -10.46 -11.35
N GLU A 159 0.73 -11.21 -10.31
CA GLU A 159 1.66 -11.78 -9.33
C GLU A 159 2.67 -12.71 -10.00
N THR A 160 2.22 -13.61 -10.89
CA THR A 160 3.11 -14.51 -11.63
C THR A 160 4.10 -13.75 -12.51
N VAL A 161 3.64 -12.70 -13.21
CA VAL A 161 4.51 -11.86 -14.04
C VAL A 161 5.52 -11.09 -13.17
N LEU A 162 5.09 -10.60 -12.01
CA LEU A 162 5.97 -9.91 -11.07
C LEU A 162 7.10 -10.84 -10.60
N GLU A 163 6.77 -12.06 -10.16
CA GLU A 163 7.76 -13.07 -9.74
C GLU A 163 8.76 -13.38 -10.86
N GLN A 164 8.30 -13.53 -12.10
CA GLN A 164 9.17 -13.74 -13.26
C GLN A 164 10.12 -12.55 -13.51
N LYS A 165 9.64 -11.32 -13.32
CA LYS A 165 10.46 -10.11 -13.48
C LYS A 165 11.47 -9.96 -12.35
N GLU A 166 11.10 -10.28 -11.12
CA GLU A 166 12.00 -10.28 -9.97
C GLU A 166 13.13 -11.31 -10.15
N ALA A 167 12.81 -12.54 -10.55
CA ALA A 167 13.82 -13.58 -10.82
C ALA A 167 14.78 -13.19 -11.96
N LEU A 168 14.24 -12.57 -13.03
CA LEU A 168 15.05 -12.05 -14.13
C LEU A 168 15.98 -10.92 -13.66
N LEU A 169 15.48 -10.00 -12.83
CA LEU A 169 16.26 -8.89 -12.29
C LEU A 169 17.39 -9.41 -11.40
N GLU A 170 17.12 -10.36 -10.51
CA GLU A 170 18.12 -10.96 -9.62
C GLU A 170 19.22 -11.68 -10.43
N THR A 171 18.84 -12.41 -11.48
CA THR A 171 19.78 -13.05 -12.40
C THR A 171 20.64 -12.01 -13.13
N ALA A 172 20.03 -10.93 -13.62
CA ALA A 172 20.75 -9.87 -14.33
C ALA A 172 21.71 -9.11 -13.40
N LEU A 173 21.32 -8.83 -12.16
CA LEU A 173 22.19 -8.20 -11.17
C LEU A 173 23.38 -9.10 -10.81
N THR A 174 23.15 -10.40 -10.63
CA THR A 174 24.21 -11.38 -10.37
C THR A 174 25.19 -11.45 -11.55
N ALA A 175 24.68 -11.46 -12.79
CA ALA A 175 25.50 -11.45 -13.99
C ALA A 175 26.32 -10.17 -14.11
N LYS A 176 25.73 -9.00 -13.82
CA LYS A 176 26.42 -7.72 -13.78
C LYS A 176 27.55 -7.74 -12.75
N GLN A 177 27.28 -8.15 -11.51
CA GLN A 177 28.28 -8.22 -10.45
C GLN A 177 29.46 -9.12 -10.85
N LYS A 178 29.18 -10.30 -11.44
CA LYS A 178 30.22 -11.22 -11.91
C LYS A 178 31.12 -10.59 -12.97
N ILE A 179 30.56 -9.81 -13.89
CA ILE A 179 31.34 -9.10 -14.92
C ILE A 179 32.17 -7.99 -14.28
N GLU A 180 31.60 -7.21 -13.36
CA GLU A 180 32.32 -6.16 -12.63
C GLU A 180 33.49 -6.72 -11.82
N ASP A 181 33.27 -7.83 -11.11
CA ASP A 181 34.32 -8.53 -10.35
C ASP A 181 35.43 -9.03 -11.29
N GLY A 182 35.07 -9.61 -12.43
CA GLY A 182 36.04 -10.08 -13.44
C GLY A 182 36.87 -8.93 -14.03
N LEU A 183 36.24 -7.79 -14.32
CA LEU A 183 36.94 -6.59 -14.78
C LEU A 183 37.89 -6.04 -13.70
N PHE A 184 37.44 -5.98 -12.45
CA PHE A 184 38.24 -5.50 -11.33
C PHE A 184 39.47 -6.39 -11.10
N GLN A 185 39.30 -7.72 -11.14
CA GLN A 185 40.40 -8.67 -11.07
C GLN A 185 41.37 -8.50 -12.24
N GLY A 186 40.85 -8.29 -13.46
CA GLY A 186 41.67 -8.00 -14.64
C GLY A 186 42.52 -6.73 -14.47
N PHE A 187 41.92 -5.64 -13.98
CA PHE A 187 42.66 -4.41 -13.68
C PHE A 187 43.74 -4.62 -12.61
N CYS A 188 43.44 -5.36 -11.54
CA CYS A 188 44.42 -5.68 -10.50
C CYS A 188 45.59 -6.49 -11.05
N ALA A 189 45.33 -7.48 -11.91
CA ALA A 189 46.37 -8.27 -12.54
C ALA A 189 47.31 -7.40 -13.39
N VAL A 190 46.75 -6.54 -14.25
CA VAL A 190 47.53 -5.62 -15.09
C VAL A 190 48.36 -4.66 -14.24
N LEU A 191 47.77 -4.08 -13.18
CA LEU A 191 48.48 -3.20 -12.26
C LEU A 191 49.64 -3.90 -11.55
N ASN A 192 49.44 -5.14 -11.10
CA ASN A 192 50.49 -5.92 -10.47
C ASN A 192 51.62 -6.25 -11.45
N THR A 193 51.30 -6.68 -12.68
CA THR A 193 52.32 -6.91 -13.73
C THR A 193 53.12 -5.64 -14.00
N LYS A 194 52.47 -4.48 -14.09
CA LYS A 194 53.16 -3.19 -14.28
C LYS A 194 54.01 -2.79 -13.08
N LYS A 195 53.52 -3.03 -11.85
CA LYS A 195 54.27 -2.80 -10.62
C LYS A 195 55.52 -3.67 -10.55
N ASP A 196 55.43 -4.92 -10.99
CA ASP A 196 56.55 -5.86 -11.01
C ASP A 196 57.58 -5.47 -12.08
N GLU A 197 57.12 -5.06 -13.26
CA GLU A 197 57.99 -4.57 -14.32
C GLU A 197 58.72 -3.28 -13.92
N ILE A 198 58.04 -2.33 -13.26
CA ILE A 198 58.69 -1.14 -12.71
C ILE A 198 59.77 -1.52 -11.69
N ARG A 199 59.49 -2.47 -10.79
CA ARG A 199 60.47 -2.95 -9.81
C ARG A 199 61.69 -3.59 -10.49
N ARG A 200 61.46 -4.39 -11.55
CA ARG A 200 62.53 -4.98 -12.37
C ARG A 200 63.41 -3.89 -13.00
N LEU A 201 62.79 -2.90 -13.64
CA LEU A 201 63.49 -1.79 -14.28
C LEU A 201 64.27 -0.93 -13.27
N GLN A 202 63.71 -0.68 -12.08
CA GLN A 202 64.39 0.04 -11.00
C GLN A 202 65.64 -0.70 -10.53
N PHE A 203 65.55 -2.02 -10.34
CA PHE A 203 66.70 -2.85 -9.95
C PHE A 203 67.80 -2.85 -11.03
N GLU A 204 67.43 -2.91 -12.31
CA GLU A 204 68.39 -2.81 -13.41
C GLU A 204 69.10 -1.45 -13.46
N MET A 205 68.34 -0.36 -13.26
CA MET A 205 68.92 0.99 -13.16
C MET A 205 69.89 1.13 -12.00
N GLU A 206 69.54 0.63 -10.81
CA GLU A 206 70.41 0.66 -9.62
C GLU A 206 71.71 -0.12 -9.85
N LYS A 207 71.62 -1.31 -10.46
CA LYS A 207 72.78 -2.12 -10.83
C LYS A 207 73.73 -1.38 -11.79
N VAL A 208 73.20 -0.73 -12.82
CA VAL A 208 74.00 0.07 -13.77
C VAL A 208 74.65 1.26 -13.06
N GLN A 209 73.91 1.94 -12.18
CA GLN A 209 74.45 3.07 -11.41
C GLN A 209 75.59 2.64 -10.47
N ASP A 210 75.46 1.48 -9.82
CA ASP A 210 76.50 0.93 -8.97
C ASP A 210 77.72 0.49 -9.78
N MET A 211 77.55 -0.15 -10.95
CA MET A 211 78.67 -0.43 -11.84
C MET A 211 79.46 0.83 -12.23
N HIS A 212 78.77 1.94 -12.54
CA HIS A 212 79.43 3.21 -12.82
C HIS A 212 80.15 3.80 -11.59
N LYS A 213 79.63 3.62 -10.36
CA LYS A 213 80.35 4.02 -9.13
C LYS A 213 81.63 3.20 -8.91
N TYR A 214 81.66 1.94 -9.32
CA TYR A 214 82.85 1.09 -9.22
C TYR A 214 83.87 1.36 -10.34
N GLU A 215 83.45 1.74 -11.55
CA GLU A 215 84.36 2.16 -12.63
C GLU A 215 85.05 3.52 -12.37
N MET A 216 84.45 4.41 -11.57
CA MET A 216 85.04 5.71 -11.21
C MET A 216 85.89 5.72 -9.94
N LYS A 217 86.35 4.56 -9.43
CA LYS A 217 87.41 4.55 -8.39
C LYS A 217 88.78 4.47 -9.06
N PRO A 218 89.60 5.55 -9.07
CA PRO A 218 90.99 5.42 -9.49
C PRO A 218 91.71 4.45 -8.57
N MET A 219 92.35 3.44 -9.16
CA MET A 219 93.24 2.49 -8.48
C MET A 219 94.25 3.23 -7.61
N LYS A 220 93.99 3.29 -6.29
CA LYS A 220 95.03 3.60 -5.31
C LYS A 220 95.54 2.29 -4.73
N LYS A 221 96.76 1.93 -5.14
CA LYS A 221 97.59 0.90 -4.51
C LYS A 221 97.68 1.18 -3.00
N ARG A 222 97.26 0.26 -2.14
CA ARG A 222 97.83 0.16 -0.79
C ARG A 222 97.69 -1.22 -0.16
N LYS A 223 98.82 -1.60 0.45
CA LYS A 223 99.21 -2.78 1.21
C LYS A 223 98.11 -3.50 2.02
N VAL A 224 98.24 -4.83 1.95
CA VAL A 224 97.83 -5.83 2.93
C VAL A 224 98.23 -5.41 4.36
N VAL A 225 97.25 -5.32 5.27
CA VAL A 225 97.39 -5.58 6.71
C VAL A 225 96.05 -6.11 7.22
N ALA A 226 96.08 -7.25 7.92
CA ALA A 226 94.96 -7.88 8.60
C ALA A 226 94.63 -7.22 9.96
N PRO A 227 93.38 -7.32 10.41
CA PRO A 227 93.10 -7.68 11.81
C PRO A 227 91.96 -8.71 11.86
N LYS A 228 92.06 -9.89 12.50
CA LYS A 228 92.10 -10.21 13.94
C LYS A 228 91.00 -9.52 14.78
N GLY A 229 90.05 -10.33 15.26
CA GLY A 229 89.46 -10.21 16.60
C GLY A 229 88.04 -9.66 16.72
N GLU A 230 87.10 -10.59 16.94
CA GLU A 230 86.15 -10.65 18.07
C GLU A 230 85.07 -9.59 18.36
N ASN A 231 83.94 -10.16 18.82
CA ASN A 231 82.90 -9.64 19.72
C ASN A 231 81.90 -8.63 19.14
N GLU A 232 80.64 -8.56 19.58
CA GLU A 232 79.70 -9.33 20.40
C GLU A 232 78.46 -8.40 20.45
N SER A 233 77.31 -8.92 20.86
CA SER A 233 76.14 -8.17 21.36
C SER A 233 75.28 -7.45 20.32
N ASP A 234 74.00 -7.21 20.51
CA ASP A 234 72.90 -7.71 21.35
C ASP A 234 71.73 -6.76 20.99
N ARG A 235 70.50 -7.17 21.31
CA ARG A 235 69.29 -6.35 21.47
C ARG A 235 68.56 -5.80 20.25
N GLY A 236 67.28 -6.17 20.21
CA GLY A 236 66.25 -5.44 19.47
C GLY A 236 64.86 -6.11 19.52
N GLU A 237 64.42 -6.53 20.70
CA GLU A 237 63.03 -6.94 20.97
C GLU A 237 62.14 -5.69 20.97
N ILE A 238 61.09 -5.65 20.14
CA ILE A 238 59.91 -4.79 20.37
C ILE A 238 58.66 -5.61 20.06
N LYS A 239 57.96 -5.98 21.14
CA LYS A 239 56.50 -6.17 21.19
C LYS A 239 55.83 -4.81 21.31
N GLU A 240 54.70 -4.63 20.62
CA GLU A 240 53.51 -3.87 21.01
C GLU A 240 52.41 -4.39 20.05
N GLU A 241 51.42 -5.18 20.46
CA GLU A 241 50.27 -4.87 21.32
C GLU A 241 49.47 -3.61 20.92
N ASP A 242 48.27 -3.90 20.43
CA ASP A 242 46.99 -3.35 20.88
C ASP A 242 46.24 -2.33 20.00
N GLU A 243 44.92 -2.45 20.15
CA GLU A 243 43.82 -1.60 19.73
C GLU A 243 43.39 -1.72 18.26
N GLY A 244 42.16 -2.10 17.93
CA GLY A 244 40.92 -2.08 18.70
C GLY A 244 39.79 -1.71 17.74
N GLY A 245 38.57 -2.21 17.98
CA GLY A 245 37.39 -1.70 17.26
C GLY A 245 36.38 -2.74 16.86
N GLY A 246 35.70 -3.31 17.85
CA GLY A 246 34.53 -4.15 17.64
C GLY A 246 33.39 -3.43 16.91
N ARG A 247 32.46 -4.20 16.36
CA ARG A 247 31.01 -3.92 16.51
C ARG A 247 30.16 -5.16 16.26
N LYS A 248 29.45 -5.52 17.32
CA LYS A 248 28.29 -6.40 17.38
C LYS A 248 27.21 -5.99 16.37
N LYS A 249 26.50 -6.98 15.83
CA LYS A 249 25.03 -7.08 15.62
C LYS A 249 24.79 -8.25 14.66
N LYS A 250 23.72 -9.01 14.66
CA LYS A 250 22.65 -9.37 15.61
C LYS A 250 21.90 -10.47 14.83
N LYS A 251 21.63 -11.62 15.45
CA LYS A 251 20.73 -12.65 14.91
C LYS A 251 19.43 -12.03 14.41
N MET A 252 18.97 -12.43 13.23
CA MET A 252 17.55 -12.64 13.01
C MET A 252 17.31 -13.93 12.23
N LYS A 253 16.62 -14.83 12.93
CA LYS A 253 16.05 -16.09 12.49
C LYS A 253 14.76 -15.72 11.76
N MET A 254 14.57 -16.12 10.51
CA MET A 254 13.25 -16.15 9.90
C MET A 254 12.89 -17.60 9.62
N LYS A 255 11.89 -18.07 10.38
CA LYS A 255 11.08 -19.24 10.02
C LYS A 255 10.26 -18.85 8.79
N ARG A 256 10.16 -19.78 7.84
CA ARG A 256 8.90 -20.08 7.17
C ARG A 256 8.61 -21.55 7.47
#